data_AF-A0A7L2KAS6-F1
#
_entry.id   AF-A0A7L2KAS6-F1
#
_cell.length_a   1.000
_cell.length_b   1.000
_cell.length_c   1.000
_cell.angle_alpha   90.00
_cell.angle_beta   90.00
_cell.angle_gamma   90.00
#
_symmetry.space_group_name_H-M   'P 1'
#
loop_
_entity.id
_entity.type
_entity.pdbx_description
1 polymer ?
#
loop_
_entity_poly.entity_id
_entity_poly.type
_entity_poly.pdbx_seq_one_letter_code
_entity_poly.pdbx_strand_id
1 'polypeptide(L)'
;NLEAKLKGFLARPSSWPSLEAMTRVFRCFHTPVTEFVLQHWQEDAFFGEQFLSGVNPVLLRRCPRLPPNFPVTAPMVAPTLGPG
;
A
#
# COMPACT_ATOMS: atom_id res chain seq x y z
N ASN A 1 -25.90 -0.39 5.23
CA ASN A 1 -25.59 -1.81 5.53
C ASN A 1 -24.23 -2.17 4.91
N LEU A 2 -23.14 -1.96 5.66
CA LEU A 2 -21.75 -2.26 5.29
C LEU A 2 -21.55 -3.75 5.00
N GLU A 3 -22.17 -4.58 5.82
CA GLU A 3 -22.13 -6.03 5.74
C GLU A 3 -22.70 -6.56 4.42
N ALA A 4 -23.83 -6.03 3.94
CA ALA A 4 -24.42 -6.44 2.67
C ALA A 4 -23.53 -6.09 1.46
N LYS A 5 -22.88 -4.92 1.48
CA LYS A 5 -21.94 -4.49 0.43
C LYS A 5 -20.70 -5.37 0.40
N LEU A 6 -20.12 -5.68 1.57
CA LEU A 6 -18.98 -6.59 1.68
C LEU A 6 -19.35 -8.02 1.26
N LYS A 7 -20.51 -8.54 1.70
CA LYS A 7 -21.03 -9.84 1.26
C LYS A 7 -21.19 -9.93 -0.25
N GLY A 8 -21.66 -8.86 -0.91
CA GLY A 8 -21.75 -8.81 -2.38
C GLY A 8 -20.40 -8.91 -3.08
N PHE A 9 -19.32 -8.36 -2.50
CA PHE A 9 -17.96 -8.52 -3.03
C PHE A 9 -17.38 -9.90 -2.72
N LEU A 10 -17.61 -10.44 -1.53
CA LEU A 10 -17.12 -11.76 -1.10
C LEU A 10 -17.81 -12.92 -1.83
N ALA A 11 -19.05 -12.73 -2.27
CA ALA A 11 -19.82 -13.74 -3.00
C ALA A 11 -19.41 -13.89 -4.47
N ARG A 12 -18.47 -13.08 -4.99
CA ARG A 12 -17.96 -13.22 -6.37
C ARG A 12 -16.91 -14.34 -6.42
N PRO A 13 -17.15 -15.45 -7.13
CA PRO A 13 -16.22 -16.58 -7.21
C PRO A 13 -15.02 -16.33 -8.15
N SER A 14 -14.86 -15.10 -8.65
CA SER A 14 -13.89 -14.75 -9.69
C SER A 14 -12.97 -13.63 -9.23
N SER A 15 -11.71 -13.68 -9.67
CA SER A 15 -10.74 -12.60 -9.49
C SER A 15 -11.25 -11.25 -10.04
N TRP A 16 -10.69 -10.17 -9.50
CA TRP A 16 -10.89 -8.84 -10.06
C TRP A 16 -10.23 -8.74 -11.43
N PRO A 17 -10.92 -8.21 -12.46
CA PRO A 17 -10.35 -8.12 -13.80
C PRO A 17 -9.28 -7.03 -13.93
N SER A 18 -9.20 -6.10 -12.96
CA SER A 18 -8.18 -5.05 -12.90
C SER A 18 -8.14 -4.41 -11.51
N LEU A 19 -7.09 -3.64 -11.24
CA LEU A 19 -7.01 -2.73 -10.08
C LEU A 19 -8.11 -1.69 -10.10
N GLU A 20 -8.46 -1.15 -11.27
CA GLU A 20 -9.56 -0.20 -11.42
C GLU A 20 -10.91 -0.84 -11.03
N ALA A 21 -11.12 -2.13 -11.32
CA ALA A 21 -12.31 -2.82 -10.88
C ALA A 21 -12.39 -2.92 -9.35
N MET A 22 -11.26 -3.03 -8.65
CA MET A 22 -11.19 -3.00 -7.18
C MET A 22 -11.58 -1.64 -6.61
N THR A 23 -11.31 -0.53 -7.32
CA THR A 23 -11.64 0.82 -6.82
C THR A 23 -13.14 1.05 -6.64
N ARG A 24 -13.99 0.25 -7.30
CA ARG A 24 -15.46 0.22 -7.11
C ARG A 24 -15.87 0.00 -5.65
N VAL A 25 -15.06 -0.71 -4.87
CA VAL A 25 -15.31 -0.91 -3.44
C VAL A 25 -15.33 0.44 -2.72
N PHE A 26 -14.38 1.32 -3.03
CA PHE A 26 -14.27 2.63 -2.38
C PHE A 26 -15.38 3.60 -2.78
N ARG A 27 -16.00 3.44 -3.96
CA ARG A 27 -17.27 4.16 -4.29
C ARG A 27 -18.38 3.84 -3.30
N CYS A 28 -18.41 2.62 -2.77
CA CYS A 28 -19.38 2.22 -1.75
C CYS A 28 -19.02 2.71 -0.34
N PHE A 29 -17.78 3.13 -0.12
CA PHE A 29 -17.17 3.47 1.18
C PHE A 29 -16.35 4.76 1.08
N HIS A 30 -17.00 5.82 0.58
CA HIS A 30 -16.33 7.08 0.28
C HIS A 30 -16.04 7.90 1.55
N THR A 31 -14.77 8.21 1.77
CA THR A 31 -14.24 9.12 2.79
C THR A 31 -13.09 9.93 2.18
N PRO A 32 -12.71 11.09 2.75
CA PRO A 32 -11.52 11.82 2.31
C PRO A 32 -10.25 10.96 2.31
N VAL A 33 -10.11 10.05 3.28
CA VAL A 33 -8.98 9.12 3.35
C VAL A 33 -8.97 8.16 2.16
N THR A 34 -10.12 7.55 1.81
CA THR A 34 -10.19 6.64 0.67
C THR A 34 -9.99 7.35 -0.66
N GLU A 35 -10.41 8.61 -0.78
CA GLU A 35 -10.17 9.42 -1.98
C GLU A 35 -8.66 9.71 -2.14
N PHE A 36 -8.00 10.12 -1.07
CA PHE A 36 -6.56 10.34 -1.05
C PHE A 36 -5.79 9.05 -1.37
N VAL A 37 -6.13 7.93 -0.74
CA VAL A 37 -5.52 6.62 -1.04
C VAL A 37 -5.67 6.26 -2.51
N LEU A 38 -6.85 6.44 -3.11
CA LEU A 38 -7.07 6.13 -4.52
C LEU A 38 -6.22 6.97 -5.47
N GLN A 39 -5.92 8.22 -5.09
CA GLN A 39 -5.08 9.11 -5.89
C GLN A 39 -3.59 8.78 -5.73
N HIS A 40 -3.15 8.42 -4.52
CA HIS A 40 -1.72 8.38 -4.17
C HIS A 40 -1.14 6.96 -3.96
N TRP A 41 -1.93 5.88 -4.03
CA TRP A 41 -1.45 4.52 -3.70
C TRP A 41 -0.26 4.01 -4.54
N GLN A 42 0.00 4.60 -5.71
CA GLN A 42 1.14 4.25 -6.58
C GLN A 42 2.40 5.08 -6.30
N GLU A 43 2.33 6.07 -5.41
CA GLU A 43 3.47 6.92 -5.08
C GLU A 43 4.33 6.25 -4.00
N ASP A 44 5.63 6.05 -4.28
CA ASP A 44 6.57 5.45 -3.33
C ASP A 44 6.62 6.22 -1.99
N ALA A 45 6.50 7.54 -2.04
CA ALA A 45 6.44 8.38 -0.84
C ALA A 45 5.21 8.06 0.02
N PHE A 46 4.04 7.91 -0.60
CA PHE A 46 2.82 7.55 0.12
C PHE A 46 2.87 6.12 0.63
N PHE A 47 3.40 5.17 -0.17
CA PHE A 47 3.67 3.81 0.29
C PHE A 47 4.57 3.79 1.54
N GLY A 48 5.65 4.58 1.54
CA GLY A 48 6.55 4.73 2.68
C GLY A 48 5.87 5.35 3.91
N GLU A 49 5.07 6.40 3.72
CA GLU A 49 4.35 7.11 4.80
C GLU A 49 3.38 6.18 5.56
N GLN A 50 2.77 5.20 4.89
CA GLN A 50 1.88 4.23 5.54
C GLN A 50 2.58 3.39 6.63
N PHE A 51 3.90 3.24 6.59
CA PHE A 51 4.66 2.55 7.64
C PHE A 51 4.85 3.40 8.91
N LEU A 52 4.56 4.71 8.85
CA LEU A 52 4.65 5.65 9.96
C LEU A 52 3.29 6.15 10.45
N SER A 53 2.37 6.40 9.52
CA SER A 53 1.07 7.05 9.79
C SER A 53 -0.14 6.23 9.34
N GLY A 54 0.09 5.05 8.74
CA GLY A 54 -0.97 4.18 8.24
C GLY A 54 -1.60 3.29 9.31
N VAL A 55 -2.23 2.21 8.86
CA VAL A 55 -2.99 1.29 9.73
C VAL A 55 -2.10 0.55 10.74
N ASN A 56 -0.83 0.33 10.41
CA ASN A 56 0.09 -0.45 11.25
C ASN A 56 1.47 0.23 11.41
N PRO A 57 1.59 1.26 12.27
CA PRO A 57 2.80 2.07 12.39
C PRO A 57 3.84 1.54 13.39
N VAL A 58 3.81 0.24 13.75
CA VAL A 58 4.66 -0.32 14.83
C VAL A 58 5.83 -1.18 14.34
N LEU A 59 5.93 -1.46 13.04
CA LEU A 59 6.92 -2.41 12.50
C LEU A 59 8.20 -1.74 12.00
N LEU A 60 8.12 -0.49 11.52
CA LEU A 60 9.28 0.18 10.95
C LEU A 60 10.30 0.53 12.03
N ARG A 61 11.57 0.20 11.78
CA ARG A 61 12.67 0.42 12.71
C ARG A 61 13.96 0.75 11.97
N ARG A 62 14.83 1.53 12.61
CA ARG A 62 16.17 1.81 12.08
C ARG A 62 16.96 0.52 11.93
N CYS A 63 17.55 0.31 10.75
CA CYS A 63 18.33 -0.87 10.40
C CYS A 63 19.82 -0.50 10.27
N PRO A 64 20.62 -0.57 11.36
CA PRO A 64 22.05 -0.20 11.31
C PRO A 64 22.92 -1.21 10.55
N ARG A 65 22.42 -2.43 10.32
CA ARG A 65 23.08 -3.48 9.54
C ARG A 65 22.02 -4.34 8.85
N LEU A 66 22.22 -4.63 7.57
CA LEU A 66 21.33 -5.49 6.81
C LEU A 66 21.29 -6.93 7.39
N PRO A 67 20.12 -7.57 7.46
CA PRO A 67 20.02 -8.99 7.78
C PRO A 67 20.82 -9.85 6.79
N PRO A 68 21.51 -10.92 7.23
CA PRO A 68 22.32 -11.77 6.33
C PRO A 68 21.53 -12.43 5.21
N ASN A 69 20.25 -12.68 5.42
CA ASN A 69 19.33 -13.26 4.44
C ASN A 69 18.66 -12.20 3.55
N PHE A 70 19.04 -10.93 3.65
CA PHE A 70 18.52 -9.84 2.83
C PHE A 70 19.68 -9.09 2.13
N PRO A 71 20.25 -9.68 1.06
CA PRO A 71 21.50 -9.22 0.45
C PRO A 71 21.27 -8.05 -0.51
N VAL A 72 20.74 -6.92 -0.01
CA VAL A 72 20.70 -5.67 -0.77
C VAL A 72 22.12 -5.13 -0.93
N THR A 73 22.48 -4.74 -2.15
CA THR A 73 23.82 -4.25 -2.49
C THR A 73 23.80 -2.75 -2.81
N ALA A 74 24.95 -2.08 -2.69
CA ALA A 74 25.05 -0.64 -2.99
C ALA A 74 24.59 -0.28 -4.42
N PRO A 75 24.92 -1.04 -5.49
CA PRO A 75 24.42 -0.73 -6.84
C PRO A 75 22.90 -0.77 -6.98
N MET A 76 22.20 -1.62 -6.20
CA MET A 76 20.73 -1.72 -6.27
C MET A 76 20.03 -0.44 -5.78
N VAL A 77 20.65 0.29 -4.85
CA VAL A 77 20.06 1.46 -4.19
C VAL A 77 20.69 2.78 -4.60
N ALA A 78 21.85 2.76 -5.29
CA ALA A 78 22.55 3.96 -5.71
C ALA A 78 21.66 5.01 -6.42
N PRO A 79 20.73 4.64 -7.33
CA PRO A 79 19.84 5.62 -7.95
C PRO A 79 18.90 6.34 -6.98
N THR A 80 18.58 5.72 -5.84
CA THR A 80 17.62 6.23 -4.85
C THR A 80 18.28 7.02 -3.71
N LEU A 81 19.57 6.84 -3.49
CA LEU A 81 20.29 7.49 -2.39
C LEU A 81 20.74 8.93 -2.70
N GLY A 82 20.65 9.35 -3.97
CA GLY A 82 21.12 10.66 -4.44
C GLY A 82 22.65 10.72 -4.58
N PRO A 83 23.19 11.86 -5.07
CA PRO A 83 24.62 12.09 -5.10
C PRO A 83 25.15 12.21 -3.66
N GLY A 84 26.21 11.44 -3.36
CA GLY A 84 26.90 11.46 -2.07
C GLY A 84 27.80 12.67 -1.87
#